data_AF-A0A8C6WIE2-F1
#
_entry.id   AF-A0A8C6WIE2-F1
#
_cell.length_a   1.000
_cell.length_b   1.000
_cell.length_c   1.000
_cell.angle_alpha   90.00
_cell.angle_beta   90.00
_cell.angle_gamma   90.00
#
_symmetry.space_group_name_H-M   'P 1'
#
loop_
_entity.id
_entity.type
_entity.pdbx_description
1 polymer ?
#
loop_
_entity_poly.entity_id
_entity_poly.type
_entity_poly.pdbx_seq_one_letter_code
_entity_poly.pdbx_strand_id
1 'polypeptide(L)'
;MEPLRGTSPWDNGLAESDEDLDAEQDAARMRFRRDRRRARSLPACVLLGDGARKRVQFADTLGLNLADVRHFSAADEPLVPKAVLSRYRSFEPVQTHAQPVLVPCFPEPVDAQQRVHEQRVALEKVQVTPFEVRGHVLARAEDAHAAVFVRFTFNEWLSHVDARALRVSEGRYTFSVLVPPLWSASAVHFALVLRSARGEFWDNNGGRNYSLRYGYGHAHRDTCDKTFMP
;
A
#
# COMPACT_ATOMS: atom_id res chain seq x y z
N MET A 1 -47.56 -17.92 -27.86
CA MET A 1 -46.89 -19.23 -27.95
C MET A 1 -45.84 -19.10 -29.03
N GLU A 2 -44.62 -18.70 -28.64
CA GLU A 2 -43.31 -18.89 -29.29
C GLU A 2 -42.30 -18.12 -28.42
N PRO A 3 -41.19 -18.72 -27.94
CA PRO A 3 -40.21 -18.03 -27.11
C PRO A 3 -39.03 -17.52 -27.95
N LEU A 4 -38.67 -16.25 -27.81
CA LEU A 4 -37.43 -15.72 -28.34
C LEU A 4 -36.28 -16.18 -27.44
N ARG A 5 -35.38 -16.99 -28.03
CA ARG A 5 -34.15 -17.48 -27.41
C ARG A 5 -33.27 -16.32 -26.98
N GLY A 6 -32.77 -16.42 -25.75
CA GLY A 6 -31.69 -15.59 -25.25
C GLY A 6 -30.39 -15.87 -25.99
N THR A 7 -29.63 -14.82 -26.23
CA THR A 7 -28.19 -14.90 -26.50
C THR A 7 -27.51 -14.05 -25.44
N SER A 8 -26.91 -14.72 -24.46
CA SER A 8 -26.01 -14.12 -23.48
C SER A 8 -24.76 -13.58 -24.17
N PRO A 9 -24.26 -12.39 -23.82
CA PRO A 9 -23.01 -11.80 -24.36
C PRO A 9 -21.70 -12.49 -23.95
N TRP A 10 -21.74 -13.77 -23.55
CA TRP A 10 -20.59 -14.53 -23.09
C TRP A 10 -20.27 -15.67 -24.07
N ASP A 11 -20.16 -15.34 -25.36
CA ASP A 11 -19.54 -16.24 -26.34
C ASP A 11 -18.17 -15.67 -26.70
N ASN A 12 -17.24 -15.83 -25.75
CA ASN A 12 -15.83 -15.61 -26.02
C ASN A 12 -15.29 -16.91 -26.61
N GLY A 13 -15.19 -16.97 -27.94
CA GLY A 13 -14.47 -18.02 -28.66
C GLY A 13 -13.01 -18.06 -28.21
N LEU A 14 -12.73 -18.88 -27.22
CA LEU A 14 -11.39 -19.34 -26.90
C LEU A 14 -11.17 -20.62 -27.68
N ALA A 15 -10.26 -20.56 -28.65
CA ALA A 15 -9.75 -21.76 -29.30
C ALA A 15 -9.13 -22.65 -28.21
N GLU A 16 -9.75 -23.80 -27.96
CA GLU A 16 -9.16 -24.88 -27.18
C GLU A 16 -7.98 -25.42 -28.00
N SER A 17 -6.78 -24.94 -27.70
CA SER A 17 -5.55 -25.58 -28.15
C SER A 17 -5.34 -26.81 -27.27
N ASP A 18 -5.71 -27.98 -27.77
CA ASP A 18 -5.29 -29.27 -27.24
C ASP A 18 -3.76 -29.36 -27.35
N GLU A 19 -3.05 -28.89 -26.32
CA GLU A 19 -1.64 -29.23 -26.13
C GLU A 19 -1.59 -30.67 -25.64
N ASP A 20 -1.52 -31.60 -26.60
CA ASP A 20 -1.24 -33.01 -26.34
C ASP A 20 0.03 -33.13 -25.47
N LEU A 21 -0.16 -33.46 -24.21
CA LEU A 21 0.91 -33.74 -23.25
C LEU A 21 1.58 -35.07 -23.65
N ASP A 22 2.57 -34.95 -24.52
CA ASP A 22 3.34 -36.05 -25.11
C ASP A 22 4.23 -36.73 -24.04
N ALA A 23 3.60 -37.54 -23.18
CA ALA A 23 4.22 -38.21 -22.03
C ALA A 23 5.41 -39.10 -22.43
N GLU A 24 5.44 -39.59 -23.67
CA GLU A 24 6.55 -40.36 -24.22
C GLU A 24 7.80 -39.50 -24.44
N GLN A 25 7.62 -38.25 -24.86
CA GLN A 25 8.70 -37.30 -25.10
C GLN A 25 9.30 -36.79 -23.78
N ASP A 26 8.46 -36.58 -22.76
CA ASP A 26 8.90 -36.27 -21.41
C ASP A 26 9.57 -37.47 -20.71
N ALA A 27 9.08 -38.70 -20.93
CA ALA A 27 9.75 -39.90 -20.45
C ALA A 27 11.12 -40.12 -21.11
N ALA A 28 11.26 -39.82 -22.42
CA ALA A 28 12.53 -39.86 -23.13
C ALA A 28 13.52 -38.80 -22.60
N ARG A 29 13.05 -37.57 -22.34
CA ARG A 29 13.84 -36.52 -21.68
C ARG A 29 14.30 -36.93 -20.28
N MET A 30 13.46 -37.65 -19.53
CA MET A 30 13.80 -38.15 -18.19
C MET A 30 14.76 -39.35 -18.21
N ARG A 31 14.71 -40.21 -19.25
CA ARG A 31 15.68 -41.30 -19.46
C ARG A 31 17.08 -40.77 -19.77
N PHE A 32 17.20 -39.76 -20.62
CA PHE A 32 18.50 -39.12 -20.93
C PHE A 32 19.19 -38.49 -19.72
N ARG A 33 18.44 -38.12 -18.67
CA ARG A 33 19.03 -37.58 -17.43
C ARG A 33 19.50 -38.64 -16.44
N ARG A 34 19.03 -39.90 -16.55
CA ARG A 34 19.45 -41.00 -15.67
C ARG A 34 20.79 -41.62 -16.08
N ASP A 35 21.20 -41.48 -17.33
CA ASP A 35 22.49 -41.98 -17.85
C ASP A 35 23.65 -40.98 -17.76
N ARG A 36 23.57 -40.00 -16.84
CA ARG A 36 24.76 -39.24 -16.46
C ARG A 36 25.64 -40.17 -15.64
N ARG A 37 26.72 -40.68 -16.27
CA ARG A 37 27.78 -41.42 -15.57
C ARG A 37 28.07 -40.71 -14.25
N ARG A 38 27.84 -41.40 -13.13
CA ARG A 38 28.17 -40.88 -11.80
C ARG A 38 29.62 -40.37 -11.84
N ALA A 39 29.81 -39.09 -11.51
CA ALA A 39 31.14 -38.50 -11.49
C ALA A 39 32.04 -39.34 -10.58
N ARG A 40 33.18 -39.78 -11.10
CA ARG A 40 34.22 -40.43 -10.29
C ARG A 40 34.77 -39.37 -9.36
N SER A 41 34.62 -39.56 -8.05
CA SER A 41 35.28 -38.72 -7.06
C SER A 41 36.79 -38.76 -7.31
N LEU A 42 37.45 -37.62 -7.25
CA LEU A 42 38.91 -37.56 -7.26
C LEU A 42 39.46 -38.44 -6.11
N PRO A 43 40.57 -39.17 -6.31
CA PRO A 43 41.20 -39.89 -5.23
C PRO A 43 41.50 -38.92 -4.08
N ALA A 44 41.16 -39.30 -2.85
CA ALA A 44 41.42 -38.47 -1.69
C ALA A 44 42.93 -38.19 -1.63
N CYS A 45 43.30 -36.92 -1.79
CA CYS A 45 44.68 -36.48 -1.67
C CYS A 45 45.14 -36.77 -0.22
N VAL A 46 45.95 -37.81 -0.04
CA VAL A 46 46.57 -38.21 1.24
C VAL A 46 47.78 -37.34 1.61
N LEU A 47 47.92 -36.15 1.01
CA LEU A 47 49.09 -35.27 1.22
C LEU A 47 49.01 -34.41 2.50
N LEU A 48 47.98 -34.56 3.32
CA LEU A 48 47.92 -33.91 4.63
C LEU A 48 47.87 -34.99 5.70
N GLY A 49 48.87 -34.95 6.58
CA GLY A 49 49.23 -35.98 7.53
C GLY A 49 48.09 -36.49 8.43
N ASP A 50 48.39 -37.61 9.08
CA ASP A 50 47.52 -38.39 9.95
C ASP A 50 46.84 -37.48 11.00
N GLY A 51 45.58 -37.12 10.76
CA GLY A 51 44.80 -36.19 11.60
C GLY A 51 43.82 -35.27 10.86
N ALA A 52 43.90 -35.13 9.54
CA ALA A 52 42.95 -34.31 8.78
C ALA A 52 41.58 -35.01 8.63
N ARG A 53 40.54 -34.48 9.29
CA ARG A 53 39.15 -34.96 9.12
C ARG A 53 38.70 -34.75 7.68
N LYS A 54 38.29 -35.83 7.00
CA LYS A 54 37.71 -35.76 5.65
C LYS A 54 36.46 -34.85 5.67
N ARG A 55 36.45 -33.81 4.83
CA ARG A 55 35.30 -32.89 4.68
C ARG A 55 34.88 -32.85 3.22
N VAL A 56 33.57 -32.86 3.00
CA VAL A 56 32.96 -32.64 1.69
C VAL A 56 32.48 -31.20 1.65
N GLN A 57 32.81 -30.48 0.58
CA GLN A 57 32.35 -29.13 0.34
C GLN A 57 31.73 -29.05 -1.06
N PHE A 58 30.62 -28.33 -1.16
CA PHE A 58 30.00 -28.03 -2.44
C PHE A 58 30.65 -26.78 -3.03
N ALA A 59 31.05 -26.88 -4.30
CA ALA A 59 31.71 -25.81 -5.03
C ALA A 59 31.06 -25.63 -6.42
N ASP A 60 31.24 -24.45 -7.02
CA ASP A 60 30.83 -24.15 -8.39
C ASP A 60 31.74 -24.85 -9.42
N THR A 61 31.48 -24.62 -10.71
CA THR A 61 32.28 -25.20 -11.81
C THR A 61 33.73 -24.75 -11.81
N LEU A 62 34.08 -23.68 -11.09
CA LEU A 62 35.43 -23.15 -10.93
C LEU A 62 36.10 -23.64 -9.62
N GLY A 63 35.40 -24.44 -8.80
CA GLY A 63 35.90 -24.94 -7.53
C GLY A 63 35.77 -23.95 -6.36
N LEU A 64 35.00 -22.87 -6.52
CA LEU A 64 34.74 -21.88 -5.48
C LEU A 64 33.50 -22.22 -4.66
N ASN A 65 33.43 -21.74 -3.42
CA ASN A 65 32.30 -22.02 -2.53
C ASN A 65 30.98 -21.49 -3.09
N LEU A 66 29.95 -22.33 -3.10
CA LEU A 66 28.61 -21.95 -3.57
C LEU A 66 27.93 -20.89 -2.68
N ALA A 67 28.33 -20.79 -1.43
CA ALA A 67 27.75 -19.84 -0.48
C ALA A 67 28.84 -19.27 0.43
N ASP A 68 28.74 -17.97 0.69
CA ASP A 68 29.53 -17.26 1.69
C ASP A 68 28.59 -16.94 2.86
N VAL A 69 28.89 -17.46 4.05
CA VAL A 69 28.09 -17.23 5.27
C VAL A 69 28.79 -16.18 6.11
N ARG A 70 28.19 -15.00 6.18
CA ARG A 70 28.63 -13.94 7.09
C ARG A 70 27.77 -13.97 8.36
N HIS A 71 28.45 -14.03 9.50
CA HIS A 71 27.81 -13.89 10.81
C HIS A 71 27.89 -12.42 11.22
N PHE A 72 26.75 -11.85 11.60
CA PHE A 72 26.66 -10.49 12.10
C PHE A 72 26.20 -10.52 13.55
N SER A 73 26.82 -9.68 14.39
CA SER A 73 26.41 -9.43 15.77
C SER A 73 25.52 -8.19 15.83
N ALA A 74 24.60 -8.13 16.79
CA ALA A 74 23.82 -6.92 17.06
C ALA A 74 24.68 -5.74 17.55
N ALA A 75 25.91 -6.01 17.99
CA ALA A 75 26.89 -4.98 18.37
C ALA A 75 27.73 -4.46 17.19
N ASP A 76 27.63 -5.09 16.01
CA ASP A 76 28.40 -4.66 14.84
C ASP A 76 27.76 -3.42 14.22
N GLU A 77 28.57 -2.40 13.93
CA GLU A 77 28.10 -1.20 13.23
C GLU A 77 27.83 -1.52 11.75
N PRO A 78 26.65 -1.21 11.20
CA PRO A 78 26.32 -1.52 9.82
C PRO A 78 27.13 -0.64 8.85
N LEU A 79 28.13 -1.23 8.21
CA LEU A 79 28.91 -0.56 7.16
C LEU A 79 28.17 -0.61 5.82
N VAL A 80 27.70 0.56 5.35
CA VAL A 80 27.07 0.69 4.03
C VAL A 80 28.14 0.53 2.93
N PRO A 81 27.99 -0.42 1.99
CA PRO A 81 28.98 -0.61 0.92
C PRO A 81 29.18 0.65 0.07
N LYS A 82 30.43 0.92 -0.34
CA LYS A 82 30.78 2.12 -1.13
C LYS A 82 29.95 2.26 -2.42
N ALA A 83 29.58 1.16 -3.06
CA ALA A 83 28.73 1.16 -4.25
C ALA A 83 27.33 1.75 -3.97
N VAL A 84 26.77 1.50 -2.77
CA VAL A 84 25.48 2.06 -2.34
C VAL A 84 25.62 3.57 -2.12
N LEU A 85 26.69 4.01 -1.45
CA LEU A 85 26.96 5.45 -1.24
C LEU A 85 27.21 6.18 -2.57
N SER A 86 27.94 5.56 -3.49
CA SER A 86 28.19 6.12 -4.82
C SER A 86 26.89 6.26 -5.61
N ARG A 87 26.01 5.25 -5.56
CA ARG A 87 24.69 5.32 -6.19
C ARG A 87 23.81 6.38 -5.53
N TYR A 88 23.80 6.45 -4.19
CA TYR A 88 23.09 7.48 -3.45
C TYR A 88 23.52 8.89 -3.88
N ARG A 89 24.83 9.13 -4.03
CA ARG A 89 25.39 10.41 -4.51
C ARG A 89 25.16 10.68 -5.99
N SER A 90 24.92 9.64 -6.80
CA SER A 90 24.59 9.79 -8.22
C SER A 90 23.14 10.18 -8.46
N PHE A 91 22.26 10.01 -7.47
CA PHE A 91 21.03 10.77 -7.45
C PHE A 91 21.43 12.21 -7.14
N GLU A 92 21.35 13.09 -8.15
CA GLU A 92 21.37 14.51 -7.85
C GLU A 92 20.29 14.76 -6.79
N PRO A 93 20.59 15.48 -5.69
CA PRO A 93 19.53 15.99 -4.85
C PRO A 93 18.68 16.81 -5.81
N VAL A 94 17.53 16.27 -6.19
CA VAL A 94 16.52 16.99 -6.95
C VAL A 94 16.46 18.34 -6.26
N GLN A 95 16.84 19.39 -6.99
CA GLN A 95 16.81 20.76 -6.50
C GLN A 95 15.52 20.91 -5.71
N THR A 96 15.56 21.60 -4.58
CA THR A 96 14.44 21.77 -3.65
C THR A 96 13.24 22.45 -4.31
N HIS A 97 12.61 21.78 -5.27
CA HIS A 97 11.26 21.98 -5.70
C HIS A 97 10.47 21.61 -4.45
N ALA A 98 9.75 22.59 -3.91
CA ALA A 98 8.90 22.39 -2.74
C ALA A 98 8.19 21.05 -2.89
N GLN A 99 8.38 20.11 -1.96
CA GLN A 99 7.70 18.82 -2.06
C GLN A 99 6.19 19.11 -2.05
N PRO A 100 5.40 18.54 -2.98
CA PRO A 100 3.97 18.80 -3.01
C PRO A 100 3.37 18.35 -1.68
N VAL A 101 2.66 19.26 -1.01
CA VAL A 101 2.02 19.00 0.27
C VAL A 101 0.56 18.71 -0.02
N LEU A 102 -0.03 17.81 0.77
CA LEU A 102 -1.46 17.56 0.71
C LEU A 102 -2.21 18.74 1.35
N VAL A 103 -3.11 19.38 0.62
CA VAL A 103 -3.82 20.61 1.04
C VAL A 103 -5.34 20.37 1.01
N PRO A 104 -6.09 20.80 2.04
CA PRO A 104 -7.55 20.76 2.04
C PRO A 104 -8.15 21.62 0.92
N CYS A 105 -9.09 21.05 0.16
CA CYS A 105 -9.86 21.74 -0.86
C CYS A 105 -11.28 22.07 -0.36
N PHE A 106 -11.39 22.43 0.91
CA PHE A 106 -12.65 22.79 1.57
C PHE A 106 -12.39 23.86 2.64
N PRO A 107 -13.37 24.74 2.94
CA PRO A 107 -13.22 25.72 4.00
C PRO A 107 -13.05 25.05 5.37
N GLU A 108 -12.35 25.71 6.29
CA GLU A 108 -12.20 25.20 7.65
C GLU A 108 -13.59 24.97 8.30
N PRO A 109 -13.81 23.84 9.01
CA PRO A 109 -15.11 23.55 9.62
C PRO A 109 -15.41 24.46 10.82
N VAL A 110 -15.95 25.65 10.59
CA VAL A 110 -16.21 26.66 11.64
C VAL A 110 -17.47 26.39 12.49
N ASP A 111 -18.41 25.56 12.03
CA ASP A 111 -19.72 25.33 12.69
C ASP A 111 -19.97 23.88 13.15
N ALA A 112 -18.91 23.16 13.53
CA ALA A 112 -19.02 21.73 13.87
C ALA A 112 -20.03 21.42 14.99
N GLN A 113 -20.21 22.33 15.96
CA GLN A 113 -21.18 22.17 17.06
C GLN A 113 -22.63 22.24 16.59
N GLN A 114 -22.96 23.16 15.69
CA GLN A 114 -24.31 23.24 15.12
C GLN A 114 -24.57 22.02 14.23
N ARG A 115 -23.59 21.67 13.39
CA ARG A 115 -23.70 20.55 12.46
C ARG A 115 -23.86 19.20 13.16
N VAL A 116 -23.15 18.96 14.26
CA VAL A 116 -23.32 17.72 15.03
C VAL A 116 -24.69 17.66 15.71
N HIS A 117 -25.34 18.79 15.99
CA HIS A 117 -26.71 18.80 16.49
C HIS A 117 -27.71 18.32 15.42
N GLU A 118 -27.54 18.79 14.18
CA GLU A 118 -28.42 18.49 13.04
C GLU A 118 -28.14 17.11 12.42
N GLN A 119 -26.88 16.77 12.23
CA GLN A 119 -26.41 15.62 11.45
C GLN A 119 -25.84 14.49 12.32
N ARG A 120 -25.73 14.69 13.64
CA ARG A 120 -25.18 13.76 14.65
C ARG A 120 -23.70 13.42 14.53
N VAL A 121 -23.05 13.70 13.42
CA VAL A 121 -21.61 13.61 13.24
C VAL A 121 -21.13 14.83 12.46
N ALA A 122 -20.00 15.40 12.84
CA ALA A 122 -19.41 16.54 12.14
C ALA A 122 -17.89 16.56 12.28
N LEU A 123 -17.18 16.89 11.21
CA LEU A 123 -15.76 17.19 11.28
C LEU A 123 -15.54 18.51 12.04
N GLU A 124 -14.70 18.46 13.07
CA GLU A 124 -14.30 19.64 13.86
C GLU A 124 -13.05 20.29 13.31
N LYS A 125 -12.03 19.48 13.01
CA LYS A 125 -10.74 19.97 12.52
C LYS A 125 -10.02 18.90 11.72
N VAL A 126 -9.23 19.33 10.75
CA VAL A 126 -8.29 18.46 10.03
C VAL A 126 -6.86 18.98 10.18
N GLN A 127 -5.92 18.06 10.32
CA GLN A 127 -4.49 18.30 10.29
C GLN A 127 -3.90 17.41 9.20
N VAL A 128 -3.08 17.99 8.33
CA VAL A 128 -2.56 17.31 7.15
C VAL A 128 -1.05 17.37 7.18
N THR A 129 -0.43 16.20 7.02
CA THR A 129 1.00 16.04 6.80
C THR A 129 1.22 15.41 5.42
N PRO A 130 2.46 15.29 4.92
CA PRO A 130 2.71 14.68 3.62
C PRO A 130 2.22 13.23 3.45
N PHE A 131 2.04 12.49 4.57
CA PHE A 131 1.72 11.06 4.57
C PHE A 131 0.56 10.68 5.50
N GLU A 132 -0.07 11.65 6.16
CA GLU A 132 -1.12 11.40 7.14
C GLU A 132 -2.17 12.51 7.12
N VAL A 133 -3.44 12.11 7.11
CA VAL A 133 -4.59 12.97 7.37
C VAL A 133 -5.14 12.61 8.74
N ARG A 134 -5.08 13.56 9.68
CA ARG A 134 -5.65 13.40 11.02
C ARG A 134 -6.84 14.31 11.19
N GLY A 135 -7.92 13.79 11.75
CA GLY A 135 -9.13 14.58 11.99
C GLY A 135 -9.63 14.47 13.42
N HIS A 136 -10.31 15.54 13.84
CA HIS A 136 -11.13 15.59 15.05
C HIS A 136 -12.59 15.62 14.64
N VAL A 137 -13.40 14.80 15.31
CA VAL A 137 -14.80 14.57 14.96
C VAL A 137 -15.66 14.74 16.20
N LEU A 138 -16.75 15.47 16.05
CA LEU A 138 -17.83 15.51 17.03
C LEU A 138 -18.90 14.49 16.63
N ALA A 139 -19.43 13.74 17.59
CA ALA A 139 -20.55 12.86 17.35
C ALA A 139 -21.50 12.75 18.55
N ARG A 140 -22.81 12.67 18.27
CA ARG A 140 -23.86 12.37 19.27
C ARG A 140 -24.11 10.86 19.29
N ALA A 141 -23.16 10.14 19.87
CA ALA A 141 -23.27 8.72 20.16
C ALA A 141 -24.15 8.53 21.40
N GLU A 142 -25.41 8.12 21.20
CA GLU A 142 -26.40 7.95 22.27
C GLU A 142 -26.38 6.54 22.89
N ASP A 143 -25.74 5.59 22.22
CA ASP A 143 -25.70 4.18 22.63
C ASP A 143 -24.26 3.65 22.73
N ALA A 144 -24.07 2.62 23.56
CA ALA A 144 -22.75 2.05 23.85
C ALA A 144 -22.09 1.35 22.64
N HIS A 145 -22.89 0.96 21.65
CA HIS A 145 -22.41 0.29 20.44
C HIS A 145 -22.14 1.27 19.30
N ALA A 146 -22.45 2.55 19.50
CA ALA A 146 -22.25 3.58 18.51
C ALA A 146 -20.75 3.73 18.18
N ALA A 147 -20.45 3.81 16.89
CA ALA A 147 -19.09 3.92 16.40
C ALA A 147 -19.01 4.91 15.25
N VAL A 148 -17.98 5.75 15.30
CA VAL A 148 -17.64 6.69 14.24
C VAL A 148 -16.60 6.04 13.34
N PHE A 149 -16.79 6.16 12.03
CA PHE A 149 -15.83 5.75 11.02
C PHE A 149 -15.53 6.92 10.09
N VAL A 150 -14.31 6.96 9.58
CA VAL A 150 -13.95 7.74 8.40
C VAL A 150 -13.94 6.79 7.22
N ARG A 151 -14.80 7.06 6.24
CA ARG A 151 -14.76 6.39 4.94
C ARG A 151 -13.89 7.22 4.02
N PHE A 152 -12.84 6.65 3.46
CA PHE A 152 -11.93 7.36 2.57
C PHE A 152 -11.61 6.58 1.29
N THR A 153 -11.16 7.30 0.28
CA THR A 153 -10.80 6.78 -1.05
C THR A 153 -9.63 7.56 -1.63
N PHE A 154 -8.85 6.90 -2.48
CA PHE A 154 -7.74 7.46 -3.26
C PHE A 154 -8.02 7.47 -4.77
N ASN A 155 -9.21 7.04 -5.19
CA ASN A 155 -9.53 6.79 -6.60
C ASN A 155 -10.99 7.16 -6.94
N GLU A 156 -11.40 8.38 -6.59
CA GLU A 156 -12.71 8.93 -6.98
C GLU A 156 -13.89 8.00 -6.62
N TRP A 157 -13.83 7.38 -5.44
CA TRP A 157 -14.87 6.47 -4.90
C TRP A 157 -15.05 5.14 -5.65
N LEU A 158 -14.19 4.79 -6.61
CA LEU A 158 -14.18 3.46 -7.25
C LEU A 158 -13.95 2.35 -6.21
N SER A 159 -13.14 2.64 -5.19
CA SER A 159 -12.97 1.81 -4.00
C SER A 159 -12.93 2.70 -2.76
N HIS A 160 -13.29 2.14 -1.60
CA HIS A 160 -13.25 2.86 -0.33
C HIS A 160 -12.82 1.96 0.82
N VAL A 161 -12.33 2.58 1.89
CA VAL A 161 -11.97 1.93 3.14
C VAL A 161 -12.65 2.67 4.29
N ASP A 162 -13.25 1.92 5.20
CA ASP A 162 -13.81 2.45 6.46
C ASP A 162 -12.80 2.22 7.59
N ALA A 163 -12.17 3.29 8.08
CA ALA A 163 -11.34 3.23 9.28
C ALA A 163 -12.13 3.70 10.50
N ARG A 164 -12.06 2.94 11.59
CA ARG A 164 -12.74 3.31 12.84
C ARG A 164 -12.03 4.49 13.51
N ALA A 165 -12.79 5.50 13.90
CA ALA A 165 -12.30 6.60 14.72
C ALA A 165 -12.24 6.19 16.19
N LEU A 166 -11.22 6.66 16.89
CA LEU A 166 -10.99 6.39 18.31
C LEU A 166 -11.72 7.45 19.15
N ARG A 167 -12.48 7.01 20.17
CA ARG A 167 -13.13 7.91 21.12
C ARG A 167 -12.07 8.52 22.03
N VAL A 168 -11.98 9.85 22.07
CA VAL A 168 -11.06 10.60 22.94
C VAL A 168 -11.78 11.01 24.23
N SER A 169 -13.03 11.47 24.11
CA SER A 169 -13.88 11.83 25.24
C SER A 169 -15.36 11.70 24.85
N GLU A 170 -16.25 12.07 25.76
CA GLU A 170 -17.70 12.16 25.50
C GLU A 170 -17.97 13.00 24.24
N GLY A 171 -18.51 12.36 23.20
CA GLY A 171 -18.84 13.00 21.94
C GLY A 171 -17.67 13.46 21.06
N ARG A 172 -16.40 13.17 21.42
CA ARG A 172 -15.23 13.55 20.63
C ARG A 172 -14.42 12.33 20.20
N TYR A 173 -14.08 12.30 18.93
CA TYR A 173 -13.37 11.20 18.28
C TYR A 173 -12.19 11.74 17.46
N THR A 174 -11.21 10.89 17.21
CA THR A 174 -10.10 11.19 16.30
C THR A 174 -9.86 10.03 15.34
N PHE A 175 -9.45 10.35 14.12
CA PHE A 175 -9.03 9.36 13.13
C PHE A 175 -7.68 9.76 12.54
N SER A 176 -6.97 8.78 12.01
CA SER A 176 -5.75 8.95 11.23
C SER A 176 -5.84 8.06 9.99
N VAL A 177 -5.59 8.64 8.82
CA VAL A 177 -5.52 7.94 7.54
C VAL A 177 -4.14 8.15 6.96
N LEU A 178 -3.41 7.06 6.75
CA LEU A 178 -2.12 7.09 6.06
C LEU A 178 -2.35 7.27 4.56
N VAL A 179 -1.65 8.24 3.98
CA VAL A 179 -1.73 8.57 2.56
C VAL A 179 -0.47 8.06 1.88
N PRO A 180 -0.58 7.10 0.93
CA PRO A 180 0.57 6.58 0.21
C PRO A 180 1.29 7.68 -0.57
N PRO A 181 2.64 7.68 -0.61
CA PRO A 181 3.39 8.62 -1.42
C PRO A 181 3.11 8.38 -2.92
N LEU A 182 2.32 9.31 -3.47
CA LEU A 182 2.13 9.69 -4.86
C LEU A 182 2.90 8.90 -5.93
N TRP A 183 2.20 7.97 -6.56
CA TRP A 183 2.43 7.65 -7.98
C TRP A 183 1.13 7.42 -8.77
N SER A 184 -0.03 7.40 -8.12
CA SER A 184 -1.33 7.16 -8.79
C SER A 184 -2.53 7.92 -8.20
N ALA A 185 -2.49 8.42 -6.97
CA ALA A 185 -3.61 9.12 -6.35
C ALA A 185 -3.54 10.64 -6.61
N SER A 186 -4.50 11.18 -7.38
CA SER A 186 -4.63 12.62 -7.65
C SER A 186 -5.20 13.41 -6.46
N ALA A 187 -5.97 12.73 -5.60
CA ALA A 187 -6.66 13.31 -4.46
C ALA A 187 -6.98 12.24 -3.39
N VAL A 188 -7.20 12.69 -2.16
CA VAL A 188 -7.81 11.89 -1.10
C VAL A 188 -9.19 12.47 -0.82
N HIS A 189 -10.22 11.62 -0.83
CA HIS A 189 -11.56 12.03 -0.42
C HIS A 189 -11.97 11.25 0.82
N PHE A 190 -12.68 11.89 1.73
CA PHE A 190 -13.28 11.22 2.87
C PHE A 190 -14.63 11.82 3.28
N ALA A 191 -15.40 10.99 3.98
CA ALA A 191 -16.64 11.36 4.66
C ALA A 191 -16.69 10.64 6.01
N LEU A 192 -17.47 11.17 6.95
CA LEU A 192 -17.64 10.58 8.28
C LEU A 192 -18.98 9.87 8.34
N VAL A 193 -19.01 8.73 9.05
CA VAL A 193 -20.25 8.01 9.36
C VAL A 193 -20.30 7.64 10.83
N LEU A 194 -21.40 7.99 11.49
CA LEU A 194 -21.78 7.47 12.80
C LEU A 194 -22.74 6.30 12.57
N ARG A 195 -22.36 5.11 13.00
CA ARG A 195 -23.22 3.91 13.01
C ARG A 195 -23.74 3.69 14.42
N SER A 196 -25.04 3.51 14.56
CA SER A 196 -25.74 3.42 15.85
C SER A 196 -26.97 2.51 15.73
N ALA A 197 -27.61 2.18 16.86
CA ALA A 197 -28.89 1.45 16.83
C ALA A 197 -30.00 2.23 16.11
N ARG A 198 -29.88 3.57 16.02
CA ARG A 198 -30.84 4.46 15.34
C ARG A 198 -30.61 4.56 13.83
N GLY A 199 -29.56 3.91 13.31
CA GLY A 199 -29.16 3.96 11.90
C GLY A 199 -27.79 4.59 11.68
N GLU A 200 -27.52 4.92 10.42
CA GLU A 200 -26.29 5.58 9.98
C GLU A 200 -26.51 7.07 9.72
N PHE A 201 -25.59 7.89 10.21
CA PHE A 201 -25.61 9.33 10.03
C PHE A 201 -24.31 9.78 9.39
N TRP A 202 -24.41 10.63 8.38
CA TRP A 202 -23.30 10.97 7.50
C TRP A 202 -22.95 12.45 7.58
N ASP A 203 -21.65 12.71 7.61
CA ASP A 203 -21.08 14.00 7.25
C ASP A 203 -20.24 13.82 5.99
N ASN A 204 -20.84 14.18 4.87
CA ASN A 204 -20.23 14.21 3.55
C ASN A 204 -20.01 15.64 3.05
N ASN A 205 -19.87 16.63 3.95
CA ASN A 205 -19.69 18.04 3.59
C ASN A 205 -20.76 18.58 2.61
N GLY A 206 -22.04 18.22 2.83
CA GLY A 206 -23.14 18.62 1.96
C GLY A 206 -23.05 18.02 0.55
N GLY A 207 -22.57 16.78 0.44
CA GLY A 207 -22.43 16.05 -0.82
C GLY A 207 -21.11 16.28 -1.58
N ARG A 208 -20.27 17.23 -1.14
CA ARG A 208 -18.97 17.51 -1.79
C ARG A 208 -17.82 16.64 -1.29
N ASN A 209 -18.03 15.95 -0.16
CA ASN A 209 -17.01 15.25 0.61
C ASN A 209 -15.89 16.19 1.10
N TYR A 210 -15.02 15.64 1.95
CA TYR A 210 -13.79 16.31 2.33
C TYR A 210 -12.68 15.86 1.39
N SER A 211 -12.23 16.78 0.55
CA SER A 211 -11.26 16.51 -0.51
C SER A 211 -9.92 17.18 -0.21
N LEU A 212 -8.84 16.44 -0.40
CA LEU A 212 -7.47 16.89 -0.22
C LEU A 212 -6.69 16.63 -1.50
N ARG A 213 -5.90 17.61 -1.96
CA ARG A 213 -5.11 17.49 -3.20
C ARG A 213 -3.67 17.91 -2.95
N TYR A 214 -2.76 17.28 -3.69
CA TYR A 214 -1.36 17.66 -3.66
C TYR A 214 -1.15 18.98 -4.40
N GLY A 215 -0.52 19.93 -3.72
CA GLY A 215 -0.24 21.26 -4.26
C GLY A 215 1.05 21.84 -3.67
N TYR A 216 1.56 22.87 -4.33
CA TYR A 216 2.74 23.62 -3.90
C TYR A 216 2.25 24.89 -3.18
N GLY A 217 2.00 24.83 -1.87
CA GLY A 217 1.46 25.98 -1.13
C GLY A 217 1.49 25.84 0.38
N HIS A 218 1.88 26.93 1.06
CA HIS A 218 1.88 27.06 2.51
C HIS A 218 0.47 26.80 3.07
N ALA A 219 0.37 25.85 4.00
CA ALA A 219 -0.79 25.78 4.88
C ALA A 219 -0.91 27.14 5.61
N HIS A 220 -1.96 27.89 5.26
CA HIS A 220 -2.38 29.16 5.85
C HIS A 220 -1.65 30.44 5.42
N ARG A 221 -2.22 31.13 4.42
CA ARG A 221 -2.56 32.58 4.49
C ARG A 221 -3.37 33.01 3.27
N ASP A 222 -4.57 33.51 3.53
CA ASP A 222 -5.30 34.56 2.83
C ASP A 222 -5.05 34.72 1.33
N THR A 223 -6.02 34.29 0.50
CA THR A 223 -6.72 35.14 -0.47
C THR A 223 -7.67 34.26 -1.29
N CYS A 224 -8.95 34.32 -0.93
CA CYS A 224 -10.00 34.19 -1.92
C CYS A 224 -9.90 35.44 -2.80
N ASP A 225 -9.15 35.37 -3.91
CA ASP A 225 -9.36 36.35 -4.96
C ASP A 225 -10.52 35.91 -5.85
N LYS A 226 -11.40 36.87 -6.04
CA LYS A 226 -12.62 36.78 -6.81
C LYS A 226 -12.27 36.68 -8.29
N THR A 227 -13.32 36.41 -9.06
CA THR A 227 -13.45 36.66 -10.51
C THR A 227 -13.11 35.45 -11.38
N PHE A 228 -14.13 34.71 -11.77
CA PHE A 228 -14.46 34.56 -13.19
C PHE A 228 -15.92 34.10 -13.32
N MET A 229 -16.79 35.06 -13.67
CA MET A 229 -18.01 34.81 -14.44
C MET A 229 -17.84 35.62 -15.73
N PRO A 230 -18.43 35.13 -16.84
CA PRO A 230 -17.89 35.22 -18.20
C PRO A 230 -17.89 36.62 -18.82
#